data_AF-A0A2I0XEX0-F1
#
_entry.id   AF-A0A2I0XEX0-F1
#
_cell.length_a   1.000
_cell.length_b   1.000
_cell.length_c   1.000
_cell.angle_alpha   90.00
_cell.angle_beta   90.00
_cell.angle_gamma   90.00
#
_symmetry.space_group_name_H-M   'P 1'
#
loop_
_entity.id
_entity.type
_entity.pdbx_description
1 polymer ?
#
loop_
_entity_poly.entity_id
_entity_poly.type
_entity_poly.pdbx_seq_one_letter_code
_entity_poly.pdbx_strand_id
1 'polypeptide(L)'
;MLLPKDDPATTHIMIATGTGVAPYRGYLRRMFMESVTIFQFRGLAWLFLGVANSDSLLYDQEFSNYLQDYPQQLQFMYVTTLSREQKNRNGGKVYVQDRIEQVRRLHWPEKQNWAEEILEKMTPMREQQGMQEVPGFFPPAKCFRDLL
;
A
#
# COMPACT_ATOMS: atom_id res chain seq x y z
N MET A 1 10.09 20.37 -2.61
CA MET A 1 9.28 19.99 -1.44
C MET A 1 8.72 18.61 -1.73
N LEU A 2 8.89 17.65 -0.82
CA LEU A 2 8.69 16.20 -1.08
C LEU A 2 7.21 15.75 -1.04
N LEU A 3 6.32 16.53 -0.42
CA LEU A 3 4.88 16.24 -0.35
C LEU A 3 4.12 17.11 -1.36
N PRO A 4 3.09 16.56 -2.05
CA PRO A 4 2.21 17.36 -2.89
C PRO A 4 1.59 18.48 -2.05
N LYS A 5 1.64 19.70 -2.56
CA LYS A 5 1.30 20.93 -1.83
C LYS A 5 -0.21 21.17 -1.75
N ASP A 6 -0.99 20.37 -2.46
CA ASP A 6 -2.30 20.80 -2.93
C ASP A 6 -3.47 20.38 -2.04
N ASP A 7 -3.31 19.36 -1.18
CA ASP A 7 -4.32 19.04 -0.15
C ASP A 7 -3.75 18.22 1.03
N PRO A 8 -3.81 18.72 2.29
CA PRO A 8 -3.43 17.96 3.48
C PRO A 8 -4.29 16.73 3.74
N ALA A 9 -5.46 16.59 3.12
CA ALA A 9 -6.33 15.41 3.16
C ALA A 9 -6.01 14.35 2.08
N THR A 10 -4.96 14.56 1.28
CA THR A 10 -4.58 13.63 0.20
C THR A 10 -4.26 12.24 0.74
N THR A 11 -4.81 11.21 0.07
CA THR A 11 -4.48 9.80 0.34
C THR A 11 -3.12 9.46 -0.26
N HIS A 12 -2.18 9.05 0.59
CA HIS A 12 -0.83 8.63 0.22
C HIS A 12 -0.74 7.11 0.27
N ILE A 13 -0.51 6.48 -0.88
CA ILE A 13 -0.35 5.03 -0.98
C ILE A 13 1.10 4.74 -1.33
N MET A 14 1.80 4.12 -0.39
CA MET A 14 3.23 3.84 -0.42
C MET A 14 3.43 2.34 -0.53
N ILE A 15 4.21 1.93 -1.52
CA ILE A 15 4.47 0.52 -1.78
C ILE A 15 5.97 0.32 -1.84
N ALA A 16 6.48 -0.53 -0.96
CA ALA A 16 7.89 -0.82 -0.79
C ALA A 16 8.15 -2.33 -0.77
N THR A 17 9.32 -2.70 -1.26
CA THR A 17 9.90 -4.03 -1.08
C THR A 17 11.31 -3.89 -0.50
N GLY A 18 11.62 -4.66 0.55
CA GLY A 18 12.92 -4.61 1.23
C GLY A 18 13.36 -3.19 1.60
N THR A 19 14.54 -2.78 1.13
CA THR A 19 15.14 -1.46 1.40
C THR A 19 14.40 -0.29 0.73
N GLY A 20 13.48 -0.56 -0.20
CA GLY A 20 12.62 0.44 -0.85
C GLY A 20 11.71 1.21 0.13
N VAL A 21 11.64 0.80 1.40
CA VAL A 21 10.91 1.52 2.47
C VAL A 21 11.64 2.75 2.99
N ALA A 22 12.96 2.85 2.76
CA ALA A 22 13.79 3.95 3.25
C ALA A 22 13.26 5.36 2.91
N PRO A 23 12.87 5.68 1.67
CA PRO A 23 12.28 6.99 1.37
C PRO A 23 10.96 7.22 2.12
N TYR A 24 10.09 6.21 2.22
CA TYR A 24 8.80 6.34 2.90
C TYR A 24 8.91 6.54 4.40
N ARG A 25 9.96 6.00 5.04
CA ARG A 25 10.24 6.30 6.45
C ARG A 25 10.41 7.80 6.69
N GLY A 26 11.13 8.51 5.81
CA GLY A 26 11.29 9.96 5.91
C GLY A 26 9.96 10.71 5.75
N TYR A 27 9.11 10.23 4.84
CA TYR A 27 7.76 10.77 4.64
C TYR A 27 6.89 10.58 5.88
N LEU A 28 6.85 9.35 6.42
CA LEU A 28 6.04 9.01 7.59
C LEU A 28 6.47 9.77 8.83
N ARG A 29 7.78 9.91 9.08
CA ARG A 29 8.29 10.76 10.16
C ARG A 29 7.81 12.19 10.03
N ARG A 30 7.80 12.74 8.81
CA ARG A 30 7.33 14.11 8.58
C ARG A 30 5.82 14.28 8.69
N MET A 31 5.05 13.22 8.44
CA MET A 31 3.59 13.22 8.60
C MET A 31 3.15 13.02 10.06
N PHE A 32 3.82 12.12 10.79
CA PHE A 32 3.36 11.62 12.10
C PHE A 32 4.26 11.99 13.29
N MET A 33 5.58 12.14 13.11
CA MET A 33 6.48 12.55 14.21
C MET A 33 6.70 14.07 14.27
N GLU A 34 6.88 14.72 13.13
CA GLU A 34 7.17 16.15 13.09
C GLU A 34 5.88 16.96 13.23
N SER A 35 5.70 17.66 14.35
CA SER A 35 4.64 18.65 14.51
C SER A 35 5.00 19.91 13.69
N VAL A 36 4.85 19.83 12.38
CA VAL A 36 5.18 20.96 11.50
C VAL A 36 4.04 21.97 11.54
N THR A 37 4.29 23.18 12.05
CA THR A 37 3.30 24.26 12.15
C THR A 37 2.71 24.69 10.81
N ILE A 38 3.43 24.44 9.72
CA ILE A 38 3.04 24.80 8.35
C ILE A 38 2.24 23.71 7.61
N PHE A 39 2.20 22.47 8.10
CA PHE A 39 1.48 21.38 7.43
C PHE A 39 1.12 20.28 8.43
N GLN A 40 -0.18 20.13 8.70
CA GLN A 40 -0.72 19.00 9.45
C GLN A 40 -1.32 18.01 8.46
N PHE A 41 -0.80 16.79 8.44
CA PHE A 41 -1.37 15.72 7.65
C PHE A 41 -2.74 15.34 8.21
N ARG A 42 -3.77 15.38 7.37
CA ARG A 42 -5.16 14.99 7.69
C ARG A 42 -5.70 13.91 6.75
N GLY A 43 -4.84 13.38 5.90
CA GLY A 43 -5.19 12.38 4.90
C GLY A 43 -5.07 10.95 5.42
N LEU A 44 -5.03 10.01 4.47
CA LEU A 44 -4.84 8.59 4.73
C LEU A 44 -3.45 8.18 4.24
N ALA A 45 -2.64 7.52 5.07
CA ALA A 45 -1.31 7.05 4.70
C ALA A 45 -1.25 5.53 4.75
N TRP A 46 -1.13 4.88 3.60
CA TRP A 46 -1.14 3.43 3.48
C TRP A 46 0.25 2.95 3.07
N LEU A 47 0.87 2.09 3.87
CA LEU A 47 2.16 1.51 3.61
C LEU A 47 2.03 -0.01 3.40
N PHE A 48 2.34 -0.44 2.19
CA PHE A 48 2.48 -1.85 1.85
C PHE A 48 3.95 -2.22 1.78
N LEU A 49 4.40 -3.10 2.68
CA LEU A 49 5.80 -3.55 2.76
C LEU A 49 5.91 -5.04 2.42
N GLY A 50 6.64 -5.36 1.36
CA GLY A 50 7.00 -6.73 1.00
C GLY A 50 8.40 -7.11 1.43
N VAL A 51 8.54 -8.19 2.20
CA VAL A 51 9.83 -8.75 2.61
C VAL A 51 9.85 -10.28 2.47
N ALA A 52 11.04 -10.87 2.59
CA ALA A 52 11.21 -12.32 2.51
C ALA A 52 10.65 -13.01 3.76
N ASN A 53 11.17 -12.60 4.92
CA ASN A 53 10.87 -13.13 6.24
C ASN A 53 10.52 -11.98 7.19
N SER A 54 9.88 -12.31 8.32
CA SER A 54 9.60 -11.38 9.42
C SER A 54 10.88 -10.72 9.97
N ASP A 55 11.98 -11.46 10.05
CA ASP A 55 13.30 -10.92 10.45
C ASP A 55 13.83 -9.82 9.52
N SER A 56 13.31 -9.74 8.29
CA SER A 56 13.68 -8.72 7.31
C SER A 56 12.77 -7.49 7.36
N LEU A 57 11.83 -7.41 8.31
CA LEU A 57 10.98 -6.25 8.49
C LEU A 57 11.80 -5.07 9.02
N LEU A 58 11.98 -4.09 8.15
CA LEU A 58 12.69 -2.86 8.48
C LEU A 58 11.71 -1.87 9.15
N TYR A 59 12.10 -1.35 10.32
CA TYR A 59 11.38 -0.31 11.06
C TYR A 59 10.00 -0.71 11.58
N ASP A 60 9.75 -2.01 11.76
CA ASP A 60 8.47 -2.56 12.22
C ASP A 60 7.94 -1.92 13.52
N GLN A 61 8.83 -1.76 14.53
CA GLN A 61 8.48 -1.11 15.79
C GLN A 61 8.07 0.35 15.60
N GLU A 62 8.76 1.09 14.72
CA GLU A 62 8.48 2.50 14.45
C GLU A 62 7.10 2.65 13.79
N PHE A 63 6.78 1.81 12.81
CA PHE A 63 5.47 1.82 12.14
C PHE A 63 4.35 1.32 13.05
N SER A 64 4.62 0.34 13.92
CA SER A 64 3.66 -0.14 14.90
C SER A 64 3.29 0.95 15.92
N ASN A 65 4.25 1.79 16.31
CA ASN A 65 3.97 2.94 17.18
C ASN A 65 3.02 3.93 16.50
N TYR A 66 3.20 4.23 15.20
CA TYR A 66 2.27 5.10 14.48
C TYR A 66 0.84 4.54 14.43
N LEU A 67 0.67 3.22 14.34
CA LEU A 67 -0.67 2.60 14.41
C LEU A 67 -1.32 2.79 15.79
N GLN A 68 -0.53 2.80 16.86
CA GLN A 68 -1.01 3.00 18.23
C GLN A 68 -1.36 4.46 18.50
N ASP A 69 -0.51 5.38 18.06
CA ASP A 69 -0.67 6.83 18.25
C ASP A 69 -1.83 7.39 17.42
N TYR A 70 -2.14 6.76 16.27
CA TYR A 70 -3.21 7.16 15.36
C TYR A 70 -4.20 6.02 15.10
N PRO A 71 -5.00 5.63 16.11
CA PRO A 71 -5.86 4.43 16.06
C PRO A 71 -7.11 4.62 15.18
N GLN A 72 -7.38 5.84 14.70
CA GLN A 72 -8.37 6.01 13.64
C GLN A 72 -7.82 5.31 12.39
N GLN A 73 -8.25 4.07 12.17
CA GLN A 73 -7.83 3.12 11.11
C GLN A 73 -7.79 3.70 9.68
N LEU A 74 -8.32 4.89 9.49
CA LEU A 74 -8.28 5.66 8.26
C LEU A 74 -6.92 6.38 8.07
N GLN A 75 -6.27 6.87 9.12
CA GLN A 75 -5.10 7.74 9.02
C GLN A 75 -3.80 7.00 8.67
N PHE A 76 -3.54 5.84 9.28
CA PHE A 76 -2.37 5.02 8.95
C PHE A 76 -2.74 3.54 8.84
N MET A 77 -2.38 2.91 7.72
CA MET A 77 -2.55 1.48 7.50
C MET A 77 -1.21 0.87 7.10
N TYR A 78 -0.76 -0.13 7.84
CA TYR A 78 0.49 -0.84 7.57
C TYR A 78 0.21 -2.30 7.25
N VAL A 79 0.62 -2.74 6.06
CA VAL A 79 0.36 -4.08 5.55
C VAL A 79 1.67 -4.74 5.18
N THR A 80 2.06 -5.76 5.94
CA THR A 80 3.27 -6.55 5.70
C THR A 80 2.98 -7.79 4.88
N THR A 81 3.84 -8.05 3.89
CA THR A 81 3.81 -9.27 3.09
C THR A 81 5.09 -10.07 3.32
N LEU A 82 4.96 -11.30 3.79
CA LEU A 82 6.08 -12.20 4.05
C LEU A 82 6.10 -13.30 2.99
N SER A 83 6.91 -13.12 1.94
CA SER A 83 6.85 -13.99 0.75
C SER A 83 7.27 -15.44 0.99
N ARG A 84 8.06 -15.73 2.03
CA ARG A 84 8.50 -17.09 2.38
C ARG A 84 7.70 -17.74 3.51
N GLU A 85 7.03 -16.95 4.33
CA GLU A 85 6.29 -17.43 5.51
C GLU A 85 4.78 -17.51 5.25
N GLN A 86 4.26 -16.62 4.40
CA GLN A 86 2.85 -16.59 4.05
C GLN A 86 2.62 -17.26 2.71
N LYS A 87 1.57 -18.08 2.65
CA LYS A 87 1.11 -18.71 1.41
C LYS A 87 -0.17 -18.05 0.94
N ASN A 88 -0.29 -17.85 -0.36
CA ASN A 88 -1.52 -17.38 -0.98
C ASN A 88 -2.56 -18.52 -0.96
N ARG A 89 -3.80 -18.23 -1.38
CA ARG A 89 -4.88 -19.24 -1.45
C ARG A 89 -4.52 -20.45 -2.33
N ASN A 90 -3.61 -20.28 -3.27
CA ASN A 90 -3.15 -21.31 -4.21
C ASN A 90 -1.90 -22.05 -3.69
N GLY A 91 -1.47 -21.81 -2.44
CA GLY A 91 -0.30 -22.43 -1.83
C GLY A 91 1.06 -21.88 -2.28
N GLY A 92 1.06 -20.86 -3.16
CA GLY A 92 2.25 -20.17 -3.66
C GLY A 92 2.70 -18.99 -2.77
N LYS A 93 3.80 -18.34 -3.15
CA LYS A 93 4.34 -17.16 -2.45
C LYS A 93 3.35 -16.00 -2.49
N VAL A 94 3.24 -15.26 -1.39
CA VAL A 94 2.45 -14.02 -1.31
C VAL A 94 3.34 -12.84 -1.66
N TYR A 95 2.83 -11.95 -2.50
CA TYR A 95 3.47 -10.68 -2.83
C TYR A 95 2.55 -9.50 -2.55
N VAL A 96 3.11 -8.29 -2.61
CA VAL A 96 2.43 -7.06 -2.18
C VAL A 96 1.14 -6.82 -2.98
N GLN A 97 1.13 -7.17 -4.27
CA GLN A 97 -0.05 -7.15 -5.13
C GLN A 97 -1.22 -7.99 -4.60
N ASP A 98 -0.96 -9.16 -3.99
CA ASP A 98 -2.00 -10.02 -3.44
C ASP A 98 -2.67 -9.37 -2.21
N ARG A 99 -1.85 -8.66 -1.41
CA ARG A 99 -2.32 -7.92 -0.25
C ARG A 99 -3.10 -6.67 -0.64
N ILE A 100 -2.66 -5.93 -1.66
CA ILE A 100 -3.38 -4.78 -2.20
C ILE A 100 -4.78 -5.18 -2.63
N GLU A 101 -4.92 -6.33 -3.30
CA GLU A 101 -6.23 -6.82 -3.69
C GLU A 101 -7.06 -7.31 -2.50
N GLN A 102 -6.45 -7.98 -1.53
CA GLN A 102 -7.15 -8.37 -0.32
C GLN A 102 -7.70 -7.14 0.42
N VAL A 103 -6.91 -6.08 0.51
CA VAL A 103 -7.32 -4.79 1.08
C VAL A 103 -8.41 -4.14 0.22
N ARG A 104 -8.30 -4.15 -1.11
CA ARG A 104 -9.37 -3.68 -2.04
C ARG A 104 -10.69 -4.39 -1.76
N ARG A 105 -10.66 -5.68 -1.45
CA ARG A 105 -11.86 -6.48 -1.17
C ARG A 105 -12.47 -6.19 0.20
N LEU A 106 -11.63 -5.93 1.20
CA LEU A 106 -12.06 -5.64 2.56
C LEU A 106 -12.53 -4.18 2.73
N HIS A 107 -12.00 -3.26 1.94
CA HIS A 107 -12.36 -1.84 1.98
C HIS A 107 -13.39 -1.47 0.88
N TRP A 108 -14.36 -0.67 1.29
CA TRP A 108 -15.63 -0.33 0.63
C TRP A 108 -15.54 0.17 -0.84
N PRO A 109 -16.57 -0.04 -1.69
CA PRO A 109 -16.61 0.30 -3.11
C PRO A 109 -16.32 1.77 -3.50
N GLU A 110 -16.48 2.74 -2.61
CA GLU A 110 -16.24 4.18 -2.94
C GLU A 110 -14.78 4.53 -3.25
N LYS A 111 -13.84 3.65 -2.92
CA LYS A 111 -12.40 3.86 -3.14
C LYS A 111 -11.82 2.85 -4.14
N GLN A 112 -12.57 2.31 -5.09
CA GLN A 112 -12.05 1.23 -5.96
C GLN A 112 -10.97 1.67 -6.97
N ASN A 113 -11.03 2.90 -7.48
CA ASN A 113 -10.18 3.34 -8.59
C ASN A 113 -8.66 3.32 -8.26
N TRP A 114 -8.25 3.55 -7.01
CA TRP A 114 -6.81 3.58 -6.68
C TRP A 114 -6.16 2.20 -6.77
N ALA A 115 -6.88 1.13 -6.41
CA ALA A 115 -6.32 -0.21 -6.39
C ALA A 115 -6.10 -0.72 -7.82
N GLU A 116 -7.03 -0.41 -8.72
CA GLU A 116 -6.91 -0.75 -10.14
C GLU A 116 -5.76 -0.01 -10.80
N GLU A 117 -5.63 1.29 -10.59
CA GLU A 117 -4.51 2.09 -11.10
C GLU A 117 -3.15 1.57 -10.59
N ILE A 118 -3.07 1.19 -9.32
CA ILE A 118 -1.86 0.62 -8.73
C ILE A 118 -1.55 -0.75 -9.32
N LEU A 119 -2.54 -1.64 -9.41
CA LEU A 119 -2.35 -2.98 -9.96
C LEU A 119 -1.97 -2.93 -11.44
N GLU A 120 -2.53 -2.00 -12.20
CA GLU A 120 -2.16 -1.74 -13.60
C GLU A 120 -0.69 -1.32 -13.71
N LYS A 121 -0.24 -0.36 -12.89
CA LYS A 121 1.18 0.05 -12.83
C LYS A 121 2.12 -1.08 -12.38
N MET A 122 1.60 -2.06 -11.64
CA MET A 122 2.35 -3.23 -11.15
C MET A 122 2.35 -4.42 -12.11
N THR A 123 1.60 -4.38 -13.20
CA THR A 123 1.56 -5.42 -14.25
C THR A 123 2.95 -5.91 -14.68
N PRO A 124 3.91 -5.03 -15.06
CA PRO A 124 5.25 -5.49 -15.47
C PRO A 124 6.01 -6.22 -14.35
N MET A 125 5.74 -5.90 -13.09
CA MET A 125 6.36 -6.60 -11.95
C MET A 125 5.77 -8.00 -11.73
N ARG A 126 4.46 -8.18 -12.00
CA ARG A 126 3.80 -9.49 -11.94
C ARG A 126 4.32 -10.45 -13.00
N GLU A 127 4.52 -9.95 -14.22
CA GLU A 127 5.08 -10.71 -15.34
C GLU A 127 6.50 -11.19 -15.03
N GLN A 128 7.36 -10.31 -14.50
CA GLN A 128 8.73 -10.67 -14.07
C GLN A 128 8.75 -11.72 -12.95
N GLN A 129 7.70 -11.78 -12.13
CA GLN A 129 7.56 -12.74 -11.04
C GLN A 129 6.91 -14.06 -11.47
N GLY A 130 6.63 -14.23 -12.77
CA GLY A 130 6.04 -15.45 -13.33
C GLY A 130 4.63 -15.75 -12.80
N MET A 131 3.89 -14.71 -12.39
CA MET A 131 2.51 -14.89 -11.96
C MET A 131 1.61 -15.07 -13.18
N GLN A 132 0.86 -16.18 -13.23
CA GLN A 132 -0.18 -16.37 -14.24
C GLN A 132 -1.36 -15.44 -13.96
N GLU A 133 -1.88 -14.78 -14.99
CA GLU A 133 -3.15 -14.09 -14.91
C GLU A 133 -4.23 -15.09 -14.48
N VAL A 134 -4.88 -14.81 -13.36
CA VAL A 134 -6.02 -15.60 -12.90
C VAL A 134 -7.25 -15.16 -13.72
N PRO A 135 -7.85 -16.04 -14.55
CA PRO A 135 -9.01 -15.66 -15.35
C PRO A 135 -10.18 -15.33 -14.42
N GLY A 136 -10.74 -14.12 -14.54
CA GLY A 136 -11.81 -13.63 -13.65
C GLY A 136 -11.34 -12.82 -12.44
N PHE A 137 -10.05 -12.50 -12.35
CA PHE A 137 -9.45 -11.74 -11.24
C PHE A 137 -9.34 -10.23 -11.52
N PHE A 138 -9.32 -9.87 -12.81
CA PHE A 138 -9.59 -8.53 -13.32
C PHE A 138 -10.90 -8.61 -14.12
N PRO A 139 -11.91 -7.76 -13.87
CA PRO A 139 -12.83 -7.46 -14.95
C PRO A 139 -12.02 -6.89 -16.12
N PRO A 140 -12.38 -7.13 -17.39
CA PRO A 140 -11.69 -6.50 -18.49
C PRO A 140 -11.75 -4.98 -18.28
N ALA A 141 -10.63 -4.29 -18.54
CA ALA A 141 -10.50 -2.83 -18.52
C ALA A 141 -11.39 -2.18 -19.61
N LYS A 142 -12.70 -2.40 -19.52
CA LYS A 142 -13.72 -1.77 -20.32
C LYS A 142 -14.59 -0.93 -19.40
N CYS A 143 -14.45 0.37 -19.65
CA CYS A 143 -15.45 1.43 -19.45
C CYS A 143 -15.44 2.18 -18.12
N PHE A 144 -14.40 3.02 -17.91
CA PHE A 144 -14.58 4.30 -17.22
C PHE A 144 -14.89 5.46 -18.18
N ARG A 145 -14.98 5.20 -19.50
CA ARG A 145 -15.34 6.22 -20.51
C ARG A 145 -16.80 6.23 -20.95
N ASP A 146 -17.60 5.23 -20.58
CA ASP A 146 -18.97 5.08 -21.10
C ASP A 146 -20.07 5.31 -20.05
N LEU A 147 -19.78 6.05 -18.97
CA LEU A 147 -20.74 6.42 -17.93
C LEU A 147 -20.62 7.91 -17.53
N LEU A 148 -20.56 8.78 -18.54
CA LEU A 148 -20.99 10.18 -18.47
C LEU A 148 -22.10 10.42 -19.49
#